data_AF-A0A971ZVC5-F1
#
_entry.id   AF-A0A971ZVC5-F1
#
_cell.length_a   1.000
_cell.length_b   1.000
_cell.length_c   1.000
_cell.angle_alpha   90.00
_cell.angle_beta   90.00
_cell.angle_gamma   90.00
#
_symmetry.space_group_name_H-M   'P 1'
#
loop_
_entity.id
_entity.type
_entity.pdbx_description
1 polymer ?
#
loop_
_entity_poly.entity_id
_entity_poly.type
_entity_poly.pdbx_seq_one_letter_code
_entity_poly.pdbx_strand_id
1 'polypeptide(L)'
;MPLLHPPDVFRCVRRRGGCTAELDDILDLDDGRLYAGGMCVVLYIASDVPLPLIPFDESAPAFNVSELRKQSGPVRKHFTKQYVYEAGSHTQCGCGFEVVAERYGVKFDTDPAEVNAGCESRRRLAAYLRQALSAQESVELFVCWDGEEERETTRRVTLVPEDLIDKHPCFLDWQDFAPEFLTVVRR
;
A
#
# COMPACT_ATOMS: atom_id res chain seq x y z
N MET A 1 -35.98 -20.24 -2.87
CA MET A 1 -34.87 -19.62 -2.10
C MET A 1 -33.58 -20.23 -2.59
N PRO A 2 -32.83 -19.58 -3.49
CA PRO A 2 -31.54 -20.08 -3.93
C PRO A 2 -30.46 -19.63 -2.94
N LEU A 3 -29.63 -20.60 -2.57
CA LEU A 3 -28.41 -20.45 -1.79
C LEU A 3 -27.40 -19.62 -2.61
N LEU A 4 -27.01 -18.45 -2.11
CA LEU A 4 -25.90 -17.68 -2.66
C LEU A 4 -24.59 -18.35 -2.23
N HIS A 5 -23.89 -18.92 -3.20
CA HIS A 5 -22.48 -19.28 -3.06
C HIS A 5 -21.65 -18.00 -2.85
N PRO A 6 -20.64 -17.99 -1.96
CA PRO A 6 -19.69 -16.89 -1.92
C PRO A 6 -18.89 -16.84 -3.24
N PRO A 7 -18.64 -15.66 -3.83
CA PRO A 7 -17.83 -15.56 -5.03
C PRO A 7 -16.41 -16.02 -4.74
N ASP A 8 -15.84 -16.72 -5.71
CA ASP A 8 -14.54 -17.36 -5.68
C ASP A 8 -13.44 -16.45 -5.13
N VAL A 9 -12.72 -16.98 -4.15
CA VAL A 9 -11.48 -16.41 -3.62
C VAL A 9 -10.49 -16.33 -4.77
N PHE A 10 -10.30 -15.12 -5.31
CA PHE A 10 -9.23 -14.86 -6.27
C PHE A 10 -7.89 -15.07 -5.57
N ARG A 11 -7.35 -16.26 -5.74
CA ARG A 11 -5.97 -16.60 -5.42
C ARG A 11 -5.08 -15.62 -6.19
N CYS A 12 -4.29 -14.83 -5.48
CA CYS A 12 -3.11 -14.19 -6.06
C CYS A 12 -2.14 -15.30 -6.47
N VAL A 13 -2.31 -15.85 -7.67
CA VAL A 13 -1.40 -16.85 -8.23
C VAL A 13 -0.14 -16.09 -8.64
N ARG A 14 0.95 -16.26 -7.87
CA ARG A 14 2.32 -15.93 -8.32
C ARG A 14 2.53 -16.55 -9.71
N ARG A 15 2.46 -15.76 -10.78
CA ARG A 15 3.11 -16.13 -12.03
C ARG A 15 4.60 -15.82 -11.87
N ARG A 16 5.44 -16.81 -12.18
CA ARG A 16 6.89 -16.62 -12.28
C ARG A 16 7.15 -15.63 -13.40
N GLY A 17 7.76 -14.49 -13.09
CA GLY A 17 8.03 -13.41 -14.05
C GLY A 17 7.44 -12.12 -13.53
N GLY A 18 8.28 -11.10 -13.39
CA GLY A 18 7.93 -9.80 -12.84
C GLY A 18 6.73 -9.13 -13.51
N CYS A 19 6.28 -8.04 -12.91
CA CYS A 19 5.16 -7.24 -13.38
C CYS A 19 5.54 -6.50 -14.68
N THR A 20 5.55 -7.21 -15.80
CA THR A 20 5.48 -6.61 -17.13
C THR A 20 4.02 -6.63 -17.55
N ALA A 21 3.45 -5.44 -17.75
CA ALA A 21 2.17 -5.27 -18.40
C ALA A 21 2.28 -5.79 -19.84
N GLU A 22 1.94 -7.07 -20.06
CA GLU A 22 1.62 -7.57 -21.38
C GLU A 22 0.14 -7.30 -21.68
N LEU A 23 -0.11 -6.89 -22.91
CA LEU A 23 -1.18 -6.01 -23.35
C LEU A 23 -2.45 -6.77 -23.78
N ASP A 24 -2.76 -7.90 -23.16
CA ASP A 24 -3.70 -8.88 -23.75
C ASP A 24 -4.88 -9.36 -22.88
N ASP A 25 -5.18 -8.76 -21.74
CA ASP A 25 -6.40 -9.10 -20.98
C ASP A 25 -7.50 -8.03 -21.11
N ILE A 26 -8.04 -7.91 -22.34
CA ILE A 26 -9.36 -7.33 -22.60
C ILE A 26 -10.37 -8.49 -22.66
N LEU A 27 -11.22 -8.65 -21.64
CA LEU A 27 -12.56 -9.27 -21.79
C LEU A 27 -13.57 -8.72 -20.76
N ASP A 28 -14.58 -8.04 -21.31
CA ASP A 28 -15.99 -7.78 -20.90
C ASP A 28 -16.29 -7.13 -19.54
N LEU A 29 -16.65 -5.83 -19.48
CA LEU A 29 -17.90 -5.14 -19.88
C LEU A 29 -18.95 -5.06 -18.74
N ASP A 30 -18.83 -4.01 -17.92
CA ASP A 30 -19.97 -3.16 -17.57
C ASP A 30 -19.41 -1.76 -17.20
N ASP A 31 -19.97 -0.72 -17.83
CA ASP A 31 -19.79 0.69 -17.45
C ASP A 31 -18.48 1.42 -17.83
N GLY A 32 -18.09 1.39 -19.11
CA GLY A 32 -17.48 2.55 -19.83
C GLY A 32 -16.26 3.29 -19.26
N ARG A 33 -15.65 2.82 -18.19
CA ARG A 33 -14.43 3.36 -17.57
C ARG A 33 -13.29 2.43 -17.94
N LEU A 34 -12.33 2.97 -18.69
CA LEU A 34 -11.07 2.29 -19.00
C LEU A 34 -10.32 2.04 -17.68
N TYR A 35 -10.51 0.87 -17.07
CA TYR A 35 -9.68 0.39 -15.95
C TYR A 35 -8.34 -0.08 -16.51
N ALA A 36 -7.41 0.86 -16.65
CA ALA A 36 -6.04 0.57 -17.02
C ALA A 36 -5.25 0.14 -15.77
N GLY A 37 -5.12 -1.17 -15.55
CA GLY A 37 -4.02 -1.78 -14.76
C GLY A 37 -4.27 -2.02 -13.26
N GLY A 38 -4.50 -3.29 -12.90
CA GLY A 38 -4.09 -3.91 -11.63
C GLY A 38 -4.70 -3.39 -10.32
N MET A 39 -5.59 -4.18 -9.71
CA MET A 39 -6.10 -4.02 -8.35
C MET A 39 -4.99 -4.11 -7.27
N CYS A 40 -4.13 -3.11 -7.14
CA CYS A 40 -3.13 -3.03 -6.08
C CYS A 40 -3.35 -1.80 -5.22
N VAL A 41 -3.09 -1.93 -3.91
CA VAL A 41 -2.99 -0.78 -3.01
C VAL A 41 -1.62 -0.15 -3.20
N VAL A 42 -1.61 1.18 -3.19
CA VAL A 42 -0.41 2.01 -3.25
C VAL A 42 -0.31 2.81 -1.97
N LEU A 43 0.90 2.93 -1.44
CA LEU A 43 1.22 3.78 -0.30
C LEU A 43 2.08 4.94 -0.80
N TYR A 44 1.63 6.16 -0.54
CA TYR A 44 2.34 7.38 -0.86
C TYR A 44 2.86 8.02 0.43
N ILE A 45 4.06 8.60 0.37
CA ILE A 45 4.73 9.28 1.49
C ILE A 45 5.02 10.72 1.08
N ALA A 46 4.61 11.69 1.90
CA ALA A 46 4.95 13.09 1.71
C ALA A 46 5.74 13.68 2.88
N SER A 47 6.71 14.54 2.56
CA SER A 47 7.75 15.06 3.47
C SER A 47 8.12 16.51 3.15
N ASP A 48 8.49 17.28 4.17
CA ASP A 48 8.98 18.66 4.03
C ASP A 48 10.43 18.68 3.51
N VAL A 49 11.19 17.63 3.82
CA VAL A 49 12.57 17.43 3.38
C VAL A 49 12.68 16.26 2.39
N PRO A 50 13.68 16.25 1.49
CA PRO A 50 13.91 15.10 0.61
C PRO A 50 14.15 13.83 1.43
N LEU A 51 13.48 12.75 1.04
CA LEU A 51 13.68 11.44 1.66
C LEU A 51 14.57 10.55 0.80
N PRO A 52 15.35 9.63 1.41
CA PRO A 52 16.21 8.73 0.68
C PRO A 52 15.40 7.69 -0.11
N LEU A 53 15.70 7.54 -1.40
CA LEU A 53 15.13 6.47 -2.22
C LEU A 53 15.75 5.13 -1.86
N ILE A 54 14.95 4.07 -1.92
CA ILE A 54 15.36 2.69 -1.68
C ILE A 54 14.88 1.88 -2.89
N PRO A 55 15.75 1.50 -3.84
CA PRO A 55 15.33 0.74 -5.00
C PRO A 55 14.81 -0.65 -4.58
N PHE A 56 13.85 -1.17 -5.34
CA PHE A 56 13.41 -2.55 -5.16
C PHE A 56 14.47 -3.53 -5.68
N ASP A 57 14.79 -4.54 -4.89
CA ASP A 57 15.73 -5.62 -5.23
C ASP A 57 14.97 -6.95 -5.34
N GLU A 58 14.82 -7.46 -6.55
CA GLU A 58 14.13 -8.73 -6.81
C GLU A 58 14.83 -9.94 -6.18
N SER A 59 16.15 -9.86 -5.96
CA SER A 59 16.94 -10.93 -5.35
C SER A 59 16.80 -10.96 -3.83
N ALA A 60 16.41 -9.83 -3.22
CA ALA A 60 16.16 -9.69 -1.80
C ALA A 60 14.97 -8.74 -1.53
N PRO A 61 13.73 -9.17 -1.86
CA PRO A 61 12.56 -8.30 -1.80
C PRO A 61 12.29 -7.76 -0.41
N ALA A 62 12.17 -6.44 -0.28
CA ALA A 62 11.94 -5.75 0.98
C ALA A 62 11.25 -4.40 0.75
N PHE A 63 11.01 -3.67 1.85
CA PHE A 63 10.58 -2.28 1.81
C PHE A 63 11.44 -1.44 0.86
N ASN A 64 10.78 -0.66 0.01
CA ASN A 64 11.38 0.17 -1.02
C ASN A 64 10.63 1.51 -1.14
N VAL A 65 11.33 2.51 -1.69
CA VAL A 65 10.82 3.86 -1.89
C VAL A 65 11.32 4.36 -3.24
N SER A 66 10.39 4.77 -4.10
CA SER A 66 10.66 5.31 -5.42
C SER A 66 10.13 6.72 -5.59
N GLU A 67 10.63 7.41 -6.62
CA GLU A 67 10.01 8.66 -7.06
C GLU A 67 8.55 8.44 -7.45
N LEU A 68 7.75 9.49 -7.31
CA LEU A 68 6.36 9.47 -7.73
C LEU A 68 6.27 9.26 -9.25
N ARG A 69 5.49 8.28 -9.69
CA ARG A 69 5.22 8.05 -11.11
C ARG A 69 4.49 9.24 -11.72
N LYS A 70 4.68 9.46 -13.02
CA LYS A 70 3.99 10.54 -13.74
C LYS A 70 2.47 10.39 -13.65
N GLN A 71 1.95 9.17 -13.75
CA GLN A 71 0.50 8.92 -13.66
C GLN A 71 -0.09 9.20 -12.27
N SER A 72 0.70 9.03 -11.20
CA SER A 72 0.27 9.26 -9.83
C SER A 72 0.37 10.72 -9.39
N GLY A 73 0.67 11.63 -10.33
CA GLY A 73 0.71 13.08 -10.12
C GLY A 73 -0.51 13.66 -9.36
N PRO A 74 -1.75 13.22 -9.61
CA PRO A 74 -2.93 13.74 -8.91
C PRO A 74 -2.93 13.54 -7.39
N VAL A 75 -2.18 12.55 -6.87
CA VAL A 75 -2.11 12.28 -5.42
C VAL A 75 -1.57 13.47 -4.62
N ARG A 76 -0.77 14.32 -5.26
CA ARG A 76 -0.14 15.49 -4.63
C ARG A 76 -1.16 16.44 -3.99
N LYS A 77 -2.40 16.46 -4.48
CA LYS A 77 -3.46 17.32 -3.95
C LYS A 77 -3.86 17.00 -2.50
N HIS A 78 -3.60 15.77 -2.04
CA HIS A 78 -3.94 15.34 -0.68
C HIS A 78 -2.93 15.81 0.35
N PHE A 79 -1.70 16.08 -0.10
CA PHE A 79 -0.58 16.38 0.76
C PHE A 79 -0.38 17.88 0.93
N THR A 80 0.01 18.29 2.13
CA THR A 80 0.46 19.66 2.38
C THR A 80 1.96 19.82 2.14
N LYS A 81 2.68 18.69 2.08
CA LYS A 81 4.13 18.61 1.95
C LYS A 81 4.59 18.48 0.49
N GLN A 82 5.78 19.00 0.19
CA GLN A 82 6.26 19.17 -1.19
C GLN A 82 6.88 17.90 -1.81
N TYR A 83 7.61 17.11 -1.02
CA TYR A 83 8.31 15.93 -1.53
C TYR A 83 7.41 14.72 -1.37
N VAL A 84 6.94 14.14 -2.48
CA VAL A 84 6.01 13.01 -2.51
C VAL A 84 6.67 11.83 -3.21
N TYR A 85 6.56 10.65 -2.60
CA TYR A 85 7.18 9.39 -2.99
C TYR A 85 6.16 8.25 -2.98
N GLU A 86 6.47 7.18 -3.69
CA GLU A 86 5.78 5.90 -3.59
C GLU A 86 6.57 4.96 -2.69
N ALA A 87 5.89 4.21 -1.84
CA ALA A 87 6.47 3.21 -0.97
C ALA A 87 5.88 1.83 -1.25
N GLY A 88 6.78 0.88 -1.46
CA GLY A 88 6.46 -0.52 -1.67
C GLY A 88 6.91 -1.37 -0.49
N SER A 89 6.19 -2.46 -0.26
CA SER A 89 6.61 -3.55 0.60
C SER A 89 7.54 -4.50 -0.16
N HIS A 90 7.81 -5.69 0.41
CA HIS A 90 8.48 -6.78 -0.29
C HIS A 90 7.80 -7.25 -1.60
N THR A 91 6.56 -6.83 -1.88
CA THR A 91 5.86 -7.07 -3.15
C THR A 91 5.94 -5.91 -4.14
N GLN A 92 6.76 -4.89 -3.87
CA GLN A 92 6.88 -3.65 -4.67
C GLN A 92 5.62 -2.76 -4.69
N CYS A 93 4.55 -3.17 -4.01
CA CYS A 93 3.32 -2.39 -3.85
C CYS A 93 2.91 -2.30 -2.36
N GLY A 94 1.82 -1.58 -2.09
CA GLY A 94 1.27 -1.43 -0.75
C GLY A 94 0.63 -2.71 -0.18
N CYS A 95 0.33 -3.71 -1.02
CA CYS A 95 -0.37 -4.91 -0.58
C CYS A 95 0.40 -5.77 0.41
N GLY A 96 1.72 -5.92 0.21
CA GLY A 96 2.56 -6.71 1.11
C GLY A 96 2.83 -6.05 2.47
N PHE A 97 2.15 -4.95 2.83
CA PHE A 97 2.14 -4.44 4.20
C PHE A 97 1.05 -5.10 5.07
N GLU A 98 0.15 -5.91 4.50
CA GLU A 98 -0.91 -6.59 5.25
C GLU A 98 -0.35 -7.52 6.36
N VAL A 99 -1.07 -7.58 7.49
CA VAL A 99 -0.99 -8.71 8.42
C VAL A 99 -2.08 -9.67 8.04
N VAL A 100 -1.70 -10.73 7.36
CA VAL A 100 -2.68 -11.72 6.96
C VAL A 100 -3.17 -12.43 8.23
N ALA A 101 -4.32 -11.96 8.70
CA ALA A 101 -5.36 -12.77 9.30
C ALA A 101 -4.93 -13.76 10.40
N GLU A 102 -4.53 -13.21 11.55
CA GLU A 102 -4.76 -13.87 12.85
C GLU A 102 -5.50 -12.94 13.83
N ARG A 103 -5.23 -11.63 13.77
CA ARG A 103 -5.82 -10.65 14.70
C ARG A 103 -7.33 -10.46 14.57
N TYR A 104 -7.92 -10.80 13.42
CA TYR A 104 -9.34 -10.64 13.12
C TYR A 104 -10.10 -11.96 12.92
N GLY A 105 -9.48 -13.10 13.28
CA GLY A 105 -10.15 -14.42 13.23
C GLY A 105 -10.40 -14.98 11.83
N VAL A 106 -10.09 -14.22 10.78
CA VAL A 106 -9.92 -14.76 9.42
C VAL A 106 -8.64 -15.59 9.44
N LYS A 107 -8.62 -16.78 8.84
CA LYS A 107 -7.39 -17.54 8.59
C LYS A 107 -7.28 -17.67 7.08
N PHE A 108 -6.37 -16.94 6.47
CA PHE A 108 -5.95 -17.30 5.12
C PHE A 108 -4.88 -18.40 5.26
N ASP A 109 -4.88 -19.35 4.34
CA ASP A 109 -3.81 -20.35 4.20
C ASP A 109 -2.57 -19.66 3.59
N THR A 110 -2.03 -18.71 4.34
CA THR A 110 -0.91 -17.88 3.91
C THR A 110 0.38 -18.44 4.45
N ASP A 111 1.35 -18.57 3.57
CA ASP A 111 2.70 -19.01 3.89
C ASP A 111 3.28 -18.17 5.06
N PRO A 112 3.72 -18.79 6.17
CA PRO A 112 4.39 -18.08 7.27
C PRO A 112 5.55 -17.19 6.81
N ALA A 113 6.24 -17.54 5.73
CA ALA A 113 7.29 -16.71 5.16
C ALA A 113 6.74 -15.38 4.62
N GLU A 114 5.56 -15.39 3.99
CA GLU A 114 4.88 -14.19 3.48
C GLU A 114 4.43 -13.29 4.64
N VAL A 115 3.84 -13.88 5.69
CA VAL A 115 3.46 -13.14 6.91
C VAL A 115 4.68 -12.46 7.54
N ASN A 116 5.80 -13.17 7.62
CA ASN A 116 7.03 -12.61 8.16
C ASN A 116 7.60 -11.48 7.27
N ALA A 117 7.55 -11.63 5.95
CA ALA A 117 8.00 -10.61 5.00
C ALA A 117 7.14 -9.33 5.07
N GLY A 118 5.82 -9.46 5.26
CA GLY A 118 4.94 -8.32 5.49
C GLY A 118 5.20 -7.62 6.83
N CYS A 119 5.41 -8.40 7.90
CA CYS A 119 5.83 -7.84 9.19
C CYS A 119 7.17 -7.09 9.09
N GLU A 120 8.15 -7.65 8.39
CA GLU A 120 9.44 -7.01 8.19
C GLU A 120 9.31 -5.72 7.35
N SER A 121 8.49 -5.73 6.30
CA SER A 121 8.20 -4.54 5.48
C SER A 121 7.65 -3.40 6.34
N ARG A 122 6.73 -3.69 7.26
CA ARG A 122 6.17 -2.69 8.19
C ARG A 122 7.19 -2.17 9.20
N ARG A 123 8.04 -3.05 9.76
CA ARG A 123 9.14 -2.63 10.66
C ARG A 123 10.10 -1.69 9.94
N ARG A 124 10.44 -1.97 8.69
CA ARG A 124 11.30 -1.11 7.87
C ARG A 124 10.64 0.22 7.53
N LEU A 125 9.35 0.22 7.16
CA LEU A 125 8.58 1.45 6.99
C LEU A 125 8.58 2.29 8.27
N ALA A 126 8.31 1.70 9.44
CA ALA A 126 8.33 2.42 10.72
C ALA A 126 9.73 3.00 11.03
N ALA A 127 10.79 2.23 10.80
CA ALA A 127 12.16 2.71 10.97
C ALA A 127 12.50 3.88 10.03
N TYR A 128 12.09 3.77 8.76
CA TYR A 128 12.24 4.81 7.75
C TYR A 128 11.53 6.10 8.14
N LEU A 129 10.28 6.00 8.61
CA LEU A 129 9.51 7.15 9.07
C LEU A 129 10.11 7.78 10.33
N ARG A 130 10.61 6.97 11.27
CA ARG A 130 11.32 7.49 12.45
C ARG A 130 12.55 8.29 12.06
N GLN A 131 13.33 7.82 11.07
CA GLN A 131 14.46 8.55 10.55
C GLN A 131 14.03 9.87 9.88
N ALA A 132 13.00 9.84 9.03
CA ALA A 132 12.45 11.04 8.40
C ALA A 132 12.03 12.09 9.44
N LEU A 133 11.31 11.64 10.48
CA LEU A 133 10.86 12.46 11.61
C LEU A 133 12.00 13.01 12.46
N SER A 134 13.26 12.64 12.25
CA SER A 134 14.40 13.27 12.94
C SER A 134 14.66 14.71 12.44
N ALA A 135 14.28 15.01 11.21
CA ALA A 135 14.52 16.29 10.53
C ALA A 135 13.27 17.16 10.33
N GLN A 136 12.09 16.67 10.71
CA GLN A 136 10.81 17.36 10.55
C GLN A 136 9.79 16.91 11.60
N GLU A 137 8.71 17.66 11.77
CA GLU A 137 7.69 17.41 12.81
C GLU A 137 6.76 16.24 12.49
N SER A 138 6.41 16.09 11.21
CA SER A 138 5.47 15.08 10.74
C SER A 138 5.84 14.53 9.36
N VAL A 139 5.25 13.39 9.01
CA VAL A 139 5.22 12.81 7.67
C VAL A 139 3.76 12.54 7.33
N GLU A 140 3.35 12.76 6.10
CA GLU A 140 2.00 12.43 5.65
C GLU A 140 2.04 11.16 4.82
N LEU A 141 1.08 10.28 5.02
CA LEU A 141 0.88 9.08 4.21
C LEU A 141 -0.50 9.13 3.59
N PHE A 142 -0.61 8.64 2.37
CA PHE A 142 -1.90 8.39 1.73
C PHE A 142 -1.90 6.99 1.16
N VAL A 143 -2.97 6.26 1.42
CA VAL A 143 -3.15 4.88 0.95
C VAL A 143 -4.44 4.82 0.16
N CYS A 144 -4.35 4.34 -1.08
CA CYS A 144 -5.50 4.15 -1.96
C CYS A 144 -5.26 2.97 -2.89
N TRP A 145 -6.29 2.61 -3.65
CA TRP A 145 -6.11 1.77 -4.83
C TRP A 145 -5.37 2.52 -5.93
N ASP A 146 -4.57 1.80 -6.71
CA ASP A 146 -3.96 2.33 -7.94
C ASP A 146 -5.08 2.83 -8.87
N GLY A 147 -4.94 4.06 -9.37
CA GLY A 147 -5.97 4.75 -10.16
C GLY A 147 -7.03 5.50 -9.35
N GLU A 148 -7.05 5.38 -8.02
CA GLU A 148 -7.92 6.16 -7.13
C GLU A 148 -7.20 7.34 -6.45
N GLU A 149 -6.06 7.80 -6.99
CA GLU A 149 -5.27 8.89 -6.42
C GLU A 149 -6.07 10.20 -6.30
N GLU A 150 -7.11 10.37 -7.09
CA GLU A 150 -7.98 11.54 -7.02
C GLU A 150 -9.11 11.43 -5.99
N ARG A 151 -9.35 10.25 -5.44
CA ARG A 151 -10.48 10.02 -4.54
C ARG A 151 -10.23 10.70 -3.20
N GLU A 152 -11.21 11.47 -2.73
CA GLU A 152 -11.12 12.09 -1.40
C GLU A 152 -11.19 11.04 -0.30
N THR A 153 -10.45 11.29 0.78
CA THR A 153 -10.52 10.49 2.00
C THR A 153 -11.37 11.18 3.06
N THR A 154 -12.29 10.41 3.64
CA THR A 154 -13.04 10.81 4.84
C THR A 154 -12.34 10.36 6.13
N ARG A 155 -11.31 9.53 6.03
CA ARG A 155 -10.61 8.94 7.17
C ARG A 155 -9.21 9.52 7.30
N ARG A 156 -9.06 10.40 8.29
CA ARG A 156 -7.79 10.99 8.69
C ARG A 156 -7.39 10.48 10.07
N VAL A 157 -6.18 9.95 10.20
CA VAL A 157 -5.67 9.40 11.47
C VAL A 157 -4.31 10.01 11.77
N THR A 158 -4.05 10.31 13.04
CA THR A 158 -2.70 10.66 13.50
C THR A 158 -2.13 9.48 14.28
N LEU A 159 -0.89 9.11 13.99
CA LEU A 159 -0.24 7.95 14.57
C LEU A 159 1.26 8.16 14.75
N VAL A 160 1.90 7.33 15.57
CA VAL A 160 3.37 7.26 15.67
C VAL A 160 3.90 6.08 14.86
N PRO A 161 5.19 6.06 14.44
CA PRO A 161 5.73 4.99 13.61
C PRO A 161 5.48 3.57 14.16
N GLU A 162 5.47 3.41 15.47
CA GLU A 162 5.25 2.13 16.15
C GLU A 162 3.82 1.61 15.98
N ASP A 163 2.85 2.50 15.78
CA ASP A 163 1.46 2.09 15.54
C ASP A 163 1.33 1.34 14.21
N LEU A 164 2.20 1.60 13.22
CA LEU A 164 2.22 0.86 11.95
C LEU A 164 2.70 -0.59 12.11
N ILE A 165 3.43 -0.90 13.19
CA ILE A 165 3.92 -2.25 13.46
C ILE A 165 2.81 -3.09 14.11
N ASP A 166 2.14 -2.51 15.13
CA ASP A 166 1.35 -3.30 16.07
C ASP A 166 -0.13 -2.94 16.16
N LYS A 167 -0.58 -1.79 15.63
CA LYS A 167 -1.90 -1.24 16.01
C LYS A 167 -2.75 -0.73 14.88
N HIS A 168 -2.17 -0.23 13.80
CA HIS A 168 -2.95 0.37 12.75
C HIS A 168 -3.41 -0.71 11.77
N PRO A 169 -4.73 -0.91 11.61
CA PRO A 169 -5.28 -1.85 10.66
C PRO A 169 -5.25 -1.31 9.23
N CYS A 170 -4.37 -0.36 8.93
CA CYS A 170 -4.18 -0.02 7.53
C CYS A 170 -3.76 -1.32 6.84
N PHE A 171 -4.31 -1.56 5.66
CA PHE A 171 -4.11 -2.78 4.86
C PHE A 171 -4.91 -4.04 5.27
N LEU A 172 -5.92 -3.96 6.16
CA LEU A 172 -6.58 -5.18 6.69
C LEU A 172 -7.96 -5.54 6.14
N ASP A 173 -8.64 -4.65 5.40
CA ASP A 173 -9.92 -5.00 4.77
C ASP A 173 -9.99 -4.47 3.34
N TRP A 174 -9.80 -5.38 2.40
CA TRP A 174 -9.68 -5.12 0.97
C TRP A 174 -11.04 -5.00 0.27
N GLN A 175 -12.13 -5.52 0.87
CA GLN A 175 -13.46 -5.46 0.23
C GLN A 175 -14.13 -4.09 0.40
N ASP A 176 -13.83 -3.38 1.50
CA ASP A 176 -14.36 -2.05 1.81
C ASP A 176 -13.26 -0.99 1.97
N PHE A 177 -12.09 -1.20 1.34
CA PHE A 177 -10.95 -0.30 1.48
C PHE A 177 -11.25 1.09 0.90
N ALA A 178 -11.57 2.04 1.79
CA ALA A 178 -11.63 3.46 1.46
C ALA A 178 -10.24 4.08 1.57
N PRO A 179 -9.88 5.07 0.73
CA PRO A 179 -8.62 5.77 0.85
C PRO A 179 -8.42 6.34 2.26
N GLU A 180 -7.22 6.20 2.81
CA GLU A 180 -6.88 6.69 4.15
C GLU A 180 -5.75 7.70 4.07
N PHE A 181 -5.83 8.74 4.89
CA PHE A 181 -4.76 9.70 5.06
C PHE A 181 -4.24 9.67 6.50
N LEU A 182 -2.94 9.49 6.64
CA LEU A 182 -2.29 9.30 7.93
C LEU A 182 -1.28 10.41 8.15
N THR A 183 -1.35 11.09 9.29
CA THR A 183 -0.29 11.98 9.75
C THR A 183 0.56 11.22 10.76
N VAL A 184 1.81 10.95 10.41
CA VAL A 184 2.78 10.30 11.29
C VAL A 184 3.57 11.38 12.02
N VAL A 185 3.61 11.34 13.34
CA VAL A 185 4.31 12.32 14.18
C VAL A 185 5.37 11.65 15.06
N ARG A 186 6.32 12.44 15.55
CA ARG A 186 7.26 11.97 16.58
C ARG A 186 6.50 11.78 17.90
N ARG A 187 6.78 10.69 18.61
CA ARG A 187 6.28 10.47 19.97
C ARG A 187 6.86 11.46 20.97
#